data_AF-A0A9P0F5Q6-F1
#
_entry.id   AF-A0A9P0F5Q6-F1
#
_cell.length_a   1.000
_cell.length_b   1.000
_cell.length_c   1.000
_cell.angle_alpha   90.00
_cell.angle_beta   90.00
_cell.angle_gamma   90.00
#
_symmetry.space_group_name_H-M   'P 1'
#
loop_
_entity.id
_entity.type
_entity.pdbx_description
1 polymer ?
#
loop_
_entity_poly.entity_id
_entity_poly.type
_entity_poly.pdbx_seq_one_letter_code
_entity_poly.pdbx_strand_id
1 'polypeptide(L)' 'MVKENASRLCGVGGEWVNHTNYADCHDLNQQADDAGIVVTTAIYFAGYSISLIALCLAIWIFLYFK' A
#
# COMPACT_ATOMS: atom_id res chain seq x y z
N MET A 1 14.81 -20.53 -9.33
CA MET A 1 13.44 -20.05 -9.57
C MET A 1 12.49 -21.10 -8.99
N VAL A 2 11.85 -20.81 -7.86
CA VAL A 2 10.85 -21.70 -7.27
C VAL A 2 9.56 -21.50 -8.05
N LYS A 3 8.98 -22.58 -8.59
CA LYS A 3 7.69 -22.52 -9.31
C LYS A 3 6.57 -22.54 -8.28
N GLU A 4 5.74 -21.51 -8.30
CA GLU A 4 4.50 -21.41 -7.54
C GLU A 4 3.41 -22.23 -8.24
N ASN A 5 2.92 -23.29 -7.60
CA ASN A 5 1.97 -24.22 -8.20
C ASN A 5 0.69 -24.29 -7.37
N ALA A 6 -0.41 -23.83 -7.96
CA ALA A 6 -1.73 -24.13 -7.44
C ALA A 6 -2.04 -25.62 -7.67
N SER A 7 -2.42 -26.34 -6.60
CA SER A 7 -2.77 -27.76 -6.70
C SER A 7 -4.16 -28.03 -6.13
N ARG A 8 -4.93 -28.85 -6.85
CA ARG A 8 -6.24 -29.33 -6.39
C ARG A 8 -6.29 -30.85 -6.50
N LEU A 9 -6.76 -31.50 -5.45
CA LEU A 9 -6.89 -32.95 -5.43
C LEU A 9 -8.16 -33.38 -6.17
N CYS A 10 -8.05 -34.47 -6.92
CA CYS A 10 -9.19 -35.13 -7.57
C CYS A 10 -9.64 -36.31 -6.68
N GLY A 11 -10.92 -36.34 -6.33
CA GLY A 11 -11.51 -37.41 -5.55
C GLY A 11 -11.69 -38.69 -6.37
N VAL A 12 -11.83 -39.83 -5.69
CA VAL A 12 -11.97 -41.16 -6.31
C VAL A 12 -13.23 -41.28 -7.19
N GLY A 13 -14.24 -40.43 -6.95
CA GLY A 13 -15.45 -40.34 -7.78
C GLY A 13 -15.33 -39.44 -9.02
N GLY A 14 -14.13 -38.92 -9.33
CA GLY A 14 -13.91 -37.99 -10.44
C GLY A 14 -14.33 -36.53 -10.13
N GLU A 15 -14.71 -36.25 -8.89
CA GLU A 15 -15.08 -34.90 -8.45
C GLU A 15 -13.90 -34.23 -7.77
N TRP A 16 -13.76 -32.92 -7.98
CA TRP A 16 -12.75 -32.14 -7.30
C TRP A 16 -13.08 -31.98 -5.82
N VAL A 17 -12.14 -32.29 -4.92
CA VAL A 17 -12.35 -31.98 -3.50
C VAL A 17 -12.50 -30.47 -3.30
N ASN A 18 -13.32 -30.09 -2.31
CA ASN A 18 -13.60 -28.70 -1.95
C ASN A 18 -12.44 -28.04 -1.18
N HIS A 19 -11.21 -28.42 -1.52
CA HIS A 19 -10.00 -27.86 -0.96
C HIS A 19 -8.99 -27.71 -2.08
N THR A 20 -8.53 -26.48 -2.28
CA THR A 20 -7.52 -26.13 -3.27
C THR A 20 -6.35 -25.50 -2.52
N ASN A 21 -5.14 -25.98 -2.79
CA ASN A 21 -3.94 -25.49 -2.17
C ASN A 21 -3.33 -24.38 -3.04
N TYR A 22 -3.37 -23.17 -2.49
CA TYR A 22 -2.74 -21.96 -3.02
C TYR A 22 -1.64 -21.44 -2.09
N ALA A 23 -1.13 -22.26 -1.16
CA ALA A 23 -0.14 -21.84 -0.16
C ALA A 23 1.16 -21.35 -0.80
N ASP A 24 1.48 -21.89 -1.97
CA ASP A 24 2.63 -21.52 -2.77
C ASP A 24 2.33 -20.39 -3.77
N CYS A 25 1.15 -19.74 -3.72
CA CYS A 25 0.84 -18.59 -4.58
C CYS A 25 0.89 -17.30 -3.75
N HIS A 26 1.83 -16.40 -4.06
CA HIS A 26 1.81 -15.04 -3.51
C HIS A 26 0.98 -14.07 -4.37
N ASP A 27 0.39 -13.08 -3.72
CA ASP A 27 -0.28 -11.98 -4.40
C ASP A 27 0.77 -11.07 -5.05
N LEU A 28 0.80 -11.04 -6.38
CA LEU A 28 1.75 -10.26 -7.17
C LEU A 28 1.42 -8.76 -7.20
N ASN A 29 0.20 -8.38 -6.85
CA ASN A 29 -0.32 -7.02 -7.08
C ASN A 29 -0.20 -6.13 -5.83
N GLN A 30 -0.15 -6.71 -4.64
CA GLN A 30 -0.17 -5.98 -3.37
C GLN A 30 1.18 -5.33 -2.97
N GLN A 31 2.31 -5.72 -3.56
CA GLN A 31 3.61 -5.15 -3.19
C GLN A 31 4.04 -3.95 -4.03
N ALA A 32 3.52 -3.79 -5.25
CA ALA A 32 4.02 -2.80 -6.20
C ALA A 32 3.36 -1.41 -6.07
N ASP A 33 2.07 -1.37 -5.71
CA ASP A 33 1.28 -0.13 -5.72
C ASP A 33 1.43 0.63 -4.38
N ASP A 34 1.38 -0.08 -3.24
CA ASP A 34 1.38 0.55 -1.92
C ASP A 34 2.70 1.27 -1.58
N ALA A 35 3.86 0.71 -1.94
CA ALA A 35 5.15 1.24 -1.51
C ALA A 35 5.48 2.62 -2.11
N GLY A 36 5.11 2.88 -3.36
CA GLY A 36 5.33 4.18 -4.00
C GLY A 36 4.35 5.24 -3.50
N ILE A 37 3.11 4.84 -3.26
CA ILE A 37 2.03 5.74 -2.83
C ILE A 37 2.23 6.20 -1.39
N VAL A 38 2.68 5.32 -0.48
CA VAL A 38 2.91 5.71 0.92
C VAL A 38 4.03 6.74 1.06
N VAL A 39 5.12 6.59 0.28
CA VAL A 39 6.27 7.50 0.35
C VAL A 39 5.92 8.87 -0.22
N THR A 40 5.28 8.91 -1.38
CA THR A 40 4.86 10.17 -2.01
C THR A 40 3.85 10.91 -1.16
N THR A 41 2.85 10.21 -0.62
CA THR A 41 1.83 10.81 0.26
C THR A 41 2.44 11.39 1.53
N ALA A 42 3.39 10.67 2.16
CA ALA A 42 4.08 11.16 3.35
C ALA A 42 4.87 12.45 3.09
N ILE A 43 5.58 12.54 1.96
CA ILE A 43 6.34 13.73 1.57
C ILE A 43 5.41 14.92 1.34
N TYR A 44 4.30 14.72 0.61
CA TYR A 44 3.32 15.79 0.40
C TYR A 44 2.72 16.27 1.72
N PHE A 45 2.33 15.35 2.60
CA PHE A 45 1.73 15.69 3.89
C PHE A 45 2.69 16.51 4.77
N ALA A 46 3.95 16.08 4.87
CA ALA A 46 4.97 16.80 5.63
C ALA A 46 5.25 18.19 5.04
N GLY A 47 5.44 18.27 3.71
CA GLY A 47 5.73 19.52 3.03
C GLY A 47 4.61 20.56 3.16
N TYR A 48 3.36 20.14 2.97
CA TYR A 48 2.21 21.04 3.10
C TYR A 48 1.99 21.49 4.55
N SER A 49 2.20 20.61 5.53
CA SER A 49 2.11 20.98 6.96
C SER A 49 3.12 22.06 7.32
N ILE A 50 4.39 21.91 6.89
CA ILE A 50 5.45 22.90 7.13
C ILE A 50 5.13 24.22 6.43
N SER A 51 4.66 24.16 5.18
CA SER A 51 4.31 25.33 4.39
C SER A 51 3.17 26.12 5.04
N LEU A 52 2.15 25.42 5.53
CA LEU A 52 1.00 26.02 6.21
C LEU A 52 1.43 26.71 7.51
N ILE A 53 2.28 26.07 8.32
CA ILE A 53 2.82 26.67 9.55
C ILE A 53 3.62 27.93 9.22
N ALA A 54 4.49 27.88 8.21
CA ALA A 54 5.30 29.02 7.79
C ALA A 54 4.42 30.21 7.34
N LEU A 55 3.37 29.94 6.56
CA LEU A 55 2.41 30.96 6.12
C LEU A 55 1.62 31.55 7.30
N CYS A 56 1.15 30.72 8.23
CA CYS A 56 0.47 31.18 9.44
C CYS A 56 1.36 32.08 10.28
N LEU A 57 2.63 31.72 10.49
CA LEU A 57 3.59 32.54 11.22
C LEU A 57 3.88 33.85 10.50
N ALA A 58 4.03 33.83 9.17
CA ALA A 58 4.24 35.04 8.39
C ALA A 58 3.07 36.02 8.57
N ILE A 59 1.83 35.54 8.41
CA ILE A 59 0.62 36.35 8.63
C ILE A 59 0.58 36.87 10.08
N TRP A 60 0.89 36.03 11.06
CA TRP A 60 0.92 36.43 12.47
C TRP A 60 1.88 37.59 12.73
N ILE A 61 3.11 37.49 12.22
CA ILE A 61 4.12 38.54 12.34
C ILE A 61 3.62 39.82 11.69
N PHE A 62 3.09 39.75 10.47
CA PHE A 62 2.56 40.91 9.76
C PHE A 62 1.39 41.59 10.47
N LEU A 63 0.53 40.83 11.16
CA LEU A 63 -0.61 41.39 11.90
C LEU A 63 -0.22 41.93 13.27
N TYR A 64 0.69 41.25 13.98
CA TYR A 64 1.10 41.64 15.33
C TYR A 64 2.09 42.81 15.33
N PHE A 65 3.03 42.83 14.38
CA PHE A 65 4.00 43.91 14.19
C PHE A 65 3.53 44.97 13.18
N LYS A 66 2.22 45.01 12.89
CA LYS A 66 1.61 46.14 12.19
C LYS A 66 1.57 47.37 13.07
#